data_AF-A0A376MML0-F1
#
_entry.id   AF-A0A376MML0-F1
#
_cell.length_a   1.000
_cell.length_b   1.000
_cell.length_c   1.000
_cell.angle_alpha   90.00
_cell.angle_beta   90.00
_cell.angle_gamma   90.00
#
_symmetry.space_group_name_H-M   'P 1'
#
loop_
_entity.id
_entity.type
_entity.pdbx_description
1 polymer ?
#
loop_
_entity_poly.entity_id
_entity_poly.type
_entity_poly.pdbx_seq_one_letter_code
_entity_poly.pdbx_strand_id
1 'polypeptide(L)' 'MKISDGNWLIQPGLNLIHPLQVFEVEQQGNEMVVYAAPVMYVNVPGSLTRLYLRCAFSPHRKVLSVFGLSIFRGR' A
#
# COMPACT_ATOMS: atom_id res chain seq x y z
N MET A 1 13.55 -14.81 3.34
CA MET A 1 13.89 -13.37 3.40
C MET A 1 13.67 -12.88 4.83
N LYS A 2 14.64 -12.21 5.46
CA LYS A 2 14.46 -11.54 6.76
C LYS A 2 14.37 -10.03 6.52
N ILE A 3 13.35 -9.39 7.10
CA ILE A 3 13.10 -7.95 6.94
C ILE A 3 13.34 -7.24 8.28
N SER A 4 12.77 -7.77 9.36
CA SER A 4 13.05 -7.31 10.72
C SER A 4 14.31 -7.96 11.29
N ASP A 5 14.92 -7.27 12.25
CA ASP A 5 15.94 -7.79 13.15
C ASP A 5 15.40 -7.75 14.59
N GLY A 6 14.75 -8.84 14.99
CA GLY A 6 13.92 -8.86 16.19
C GLY A 6 12.66 -8.01 16.05
N ASN A 7 12.17 -7.47 17.17
CA ASN A 7 10.96 -6.64 17.20
C ASN A 7 11.24 -5.15 16.92
N TRP A 8 12.44 -4.68 17.27
CA TRP A 8 12.73 -3.25 17.39
C TRP A 8 13.55 -2.68 16.22
N LEU A 9 14.21 -3.54 15.44
CA LEU A 9 15.12 -3.12 14.37
C LEU A 9 14.70 -3.70 13.03
N ILE A 10 15.21 -3.08 11.97
CA ILE A 10 15.14 -3.56 10.59
C ILE A 10 16.53 -4.02 10.16
N GLN A 11 16.60 -4.97 9.22
CA GLN A 11 17.89 -5.44 8.72
C GLN A 11 18.70 -4.27 8.10
N PRO A 12 20.03 -4.23 8.30
CA PRO A 12 20.88 -3.18 7.74
C PRO A 12 20.73 -3.07 6.22
N GLY A 13 20.67 -1.83 5.72
CA GLY A 13 20.54 -1.55 4.28
C GLY A 13 19.12 -1.66 3.71
N LEU A 14 18.11 -1.95 4.53
CA LEU A 14 16.70 -1.91 4.11
C LEU A 14 16.06 -0.55 4.40
N ASN A 15 15.32 -0.04 3.43
CA ASN A 15 14.40 1.10 3.61
C ASN A 15 12.97 0.59 3.40
N LEU A 16 12.11 0.74 4.40
CA LEU A 16 10.74 0.24 4.36
C LEU A 16 9.75 1.37 4.07
N ILE A 17 8.74 1.04 3.27
CA ILE A 17 7.62 1.92 2.96
C ILE A 17 6.35 1.10 3.19
N HIS A 18 5.45 1.60 4.03
CA HIS A 18 4.23 0.89 4.46
C HIS A 18 2.99 1.67 4.08
N PRO A 19 1.87 1.06 3.66
CA PRO A 19 0.60 1.76 3.50
C PRO A 19 -0.05 2.00 4.87
N LEU A 20 0.14 3.20 5.45
CA LEU A 20 -0.33 3.53 6.80
C LEU A 20 -1.68 4.27 6.81
N GLN A 21 -1.95 5.11 5.81
CA GLN A 21 -3.20 5.87 5.74
C GLN A 21 -3.87 5.74 4.38
N VAL A 22 -5.12 5.27 4.35
CA VAL A 22 -5.98 5.31 3.17
C VAL A 22 -6.47 6.75 2.96
N PHE A 23 -6.37 7.23 1.72
CA PHE A 23 -6.85 8.57 1.36
C PHE A 23 -7.89 8.55 0.24
N GLU A 24 -7.94 7.48 -0.56
CA GLU A 24 -8.88 7.33 -1.66
C GLU A 24 -9.17 5.85 -1.90
N VAL A 25 -10.42 5.54 -2.25
CA VAL A 25 -10.86 4.20 -2.62
C VAL A 25 -11.73 4.34 -3.87
N GLU A 26 -11.39 3.59 -4.90
CA GLU A 26 -12.11 3.56 -6.16
C GLU A 26 -12.67 2.15 -6.41
N GLN A 27 -13.84 2.08 -7.04
CA GLN A 27 -14.36 0.83 -7.60
C GLN A 27 -14.11 0.83 -9.10
N GLN A 28 -13.33 -0.14 -9.58
CA GLN A 28 -13.03 -0.33 -11.00
C GLN A 28 -13.63 -1.67 -11.46
N GLY A 29 -14.87 -1.62 -11.94
CA GLY A 29 -15.63 -2.82 -12.29
C GLY A 29 -15.90 -3.70 -11.07
N ASN A 30 -15.33 -4.92 -11.06
CA ASN A 30 -15.42 -5.87 -9.95
C ASN A 30 -14.17 -5.83 -9.02
N GLU A 31 -13.33 -4.82 -9.19
CA GLU A 31 -12.14 -4.60 -8.39
C GLU A 31 -12.31 -3.36 -7.52
N MET A 32 -11.78 -3.41 -6.30
CA MET A 32 -11.61 -2.27 -5.42
C MET A 32 -10.14 -1.86 -5.45
N VAL A 33 -9.90 -0.59 -5.71
CA VAL A 33 -8.58 0.03 -5.80
C VAL A 33 -8.43 0.94 -4.59
N VAL A 34 -7.49 0.63 -3.70
CA VAL A 34 -7.22 1.39 -2.48
C VAL A 34 -5.93 2.16 -2.66
N TYR A 35 -6.00 3.48 -2.49
CA TYR A 35 -4.83 4.34 -2.45
C TYR A 35 -4.49 4.71 -1.02
N ALA A 36 -3.22 4.48 -0.66
CA ALA A 36 -2.68 4.73 0.67
C ALA A 36 -1.36 5.51 0.60
N ALA A 37 -1.03 6.25 1.66
CA ALA A 37 0.29 6.85 1.85
C ALA A 37 1.06 6.20 2.99
N PRO A 38 2.41 6.36 2.96
CA PRO A 38 3.28 5.96 4.06
C PRO A 38 3.33 6.89 5.25
N VAL A 39 2.77 8.09 5.16
CA VAL A 39 2.72 9.06 6.27
C VAL A 39 1.35 9.70 6.30
N MET A 40 1.00 10.31 7.45
CA MET A 40 -0.30 10.96 7.59
C MET A 40 -0.41 12.14 6.61
N TYR A 41 -1.45 12.18 5.76
CA TYR A 41 -1.75 13.26 4.82
C TYR A 41 -2.09 14.59 5.48
N VAL A 42 -2.24 14.60 6.80
CA VAL A 42 -2.44 15.81 7.58
C VAL A 42 -1.11 16.55 7.67
N ASN A 43 -0.87 17.47 6.72
CA ASN A 43 0.19 18.50 6.72
C ASN A 43 1.57 18.18 6.11
N VAL A 44 1.68 17.34 5.07
CA VAL A 44 2.92 17.31 4.24
C VAL A 44 2.61 17.64 2.78
N PRO A 45 2.71 18.92 2.37
CA PRO A 45 2.74 19.28 0.96
C PRO A 45 4.00 18.65 0.35
N GLY A 46 3.85 17.69 -0.57
CA GLY A 46 4.97 17.12 -1.33
C GLY A 46 5.31 15.64 -1.06
N SER A 47 4.54 14.89 -0.26
CA SER A 47 4.68 13.43 -0.27
C SER A 47 4.09 12.85 -1.56
N LEU A 48 4.89 12.85 -2.63
CA LEU A 48 4.56 12.33 -3.95
C LEU A 48 4.54 10.79 -4.01
N THR A 49 4.65 10.10 -2.85
CA THR A 49 4.69 8.63 -2.78
C THR A 49 3.30 8.10 -2.54
N ARG A 50 2.62 7.69 -3.62
CA ARG A 50 1.32 7.01 -3.56
C ARG A 50 1.55 5.51 -3.60
N LEU A 51 0.96 4.81 -2.64
CA LEU A 51 0.90 3.37 -2.62
C LEU A 51 -0.49 2.94 -3.06
N TYR A 52 -0.54 1.91 -3.88
CA TYR A 52 -1.79 1.39 -4.42
C TYR A 52 -1.90 -0.11 -4.19
N LEU A 53 -3.07 -0.54 -3.73
CA LEU A 53 -3.48 -1.93 -3.51
C LEU A 53 -4.75 -2.22 -4.33
N ARG A 54 -4.76 -3.33 -5.08
CA ARG A 54 -5.93 -3.78 -5.84
C ARG A 54 -6.51 -5.02 -5.19
N CYS A 55 -7.80 -5.00 -4.94
CA CYS A 55 -8.55 -6.10 -4.36
C CYS A 55 -9.59 -6.58 -5.38
N ALA A 56 -9.50 -7.81 -5.87
CA ALA A 56 -10.51 -8.40 -6.75
C ALA A 56 -11.25 -9.50 -6.01
N PHE A 57 -12.57 -9.35 -5.88
CA PHE A 57 -13.39 -10.37 -5.24
C PHE A 57 -13.94 -11.33 -6.30
N SER A 58 -13.74 -12.63 -6.11
CA SER A 58 -14.35 -13.69 -6.93
C SER A 58 -15.54 -14.30 -6.18
N PRO A 59 -16.79 -13.93 -6.50
CA PRO A 59 -17.97 -14.39 -5.74
C PRO A 59 -18.18 -15.90 -5.84
N HIS A 60 -17.84 -16.49 -6.99
CA HIS A 60 -18.06 -17.91 -7.27
C HIS A 60 -17.06 -18.79 -6.53
N ARG A 61 -15.83 -18.30 -6.36
CA ARG A 61 -14.77 -19.00 -5.62
C ARG A 61 -14.73 -18.62 -4.15
N LYS A 62 -15.46 -17.56 -3.74
CA LYS A 62 -15.41 -16.95 -2.41
C LYS A 62 -13.98 -16.56 -1.98
N VAL A 63 -13.20 -16.05 -2.95
CA VAL A 63 -11.79 -15.67 -2.76
C VAL A 63 -11.63 -14.18 -2.98
N LEU A 64 -10.93 -13.50 -2.06
CA LEU A 64 -10.46 -12.13 -2.24
C LEU A 64 -8.99 -12.18 -2.66
N SER A 65 -8.71 -11.74 -3.88
CA SER A 65 -7.33 -11.60 -4.37
C SER A 65 -6.83 -10.20 -4.06
N VAL A 66 -5.66 -10.10 -3.43
CA VAL A 66 -4.99 -8.82 -3.16
C VAL A 66 -3.74 -8.76 -4.04
N PHE A 67 -3.74 -7.83 -5.00
CA PHE A 67 -2.63 -7.59 -5.91
C PHE A 67 -1.79 -6.41 -5.44
N GLY A 68 -0.48 -6.56 -5.66
CA GLY A 68 0.60 -5.95 -4.88
C GLY A 68 0.66 -4.42 -4.80
N LEU A 69 1.53 -3.99 -3.90
CA LEU A 69 1.86 -2.60 -3.61
C LEU A 69 2.71 -2.01 -4.74
N SER A 70 2.15 -1.08 -5.52
CA SER A 70 2.93 -0.28 -6.47
C SER A 70 3.29 1.07 -5.87
N ILE A 71 4.58 1.45 -5.95
CA ILE A 71 5.08 2.74 -5.47
C ILE A 71 5.13 3.70 -6.65
N PHE A 72 4.24 4.68 -6.67
CA PHE A 72 4.32 5.77 -7.64
C PHE A 72 5.02 6.96 -7.00
N ARG A 73 6.16 7.38 -7.56
CA ARG A 73 6.77 8.68 -7.27
C ARG A 73 6.34 9.64 -8.37
N GLY A 74 5.50 10.62 -8.04
CA GLY A 74 5.22 11.73 -8.96
C GLY A 74 6.52 12.43 -9.36
N ARG A 75 6.63 12.81 -10.64
CA ARG A 75 7.68 13.74 -11.11
C ARG A 75 7.37 15.16 -10.64
#